data_AF-A0A5B7CAG6-F1
#
_entry.id   AF-A0A5B7CAG6-F1
#
_cell.length_a   1.000
_cell.length_b   1.000
_cell.length_c   1.000
_cell.angle_alpha   90.00
_cell.angle_beta   90.00
_cell.angle_gamma   90.00
#
_symmetry.space_group_name_H-M   'P 1'
#
loop_
_entity.id
_entity.type
_entity.pdbx_description
1 polymer ?
#
loop_
_entity_poly.entity_id
_entity_poly.type
_entity_poly.pdbx_seq_one_letter_code
_entity_poly.pdbx_strand_id
1 'polypeptide(L)'
;MPVKWVLHWQPNAGTTVNSQILNEVSQCVESINGVKEGRWKATLTFYKPMLKEQAALGEFPRDFLGISLPELPNKYYFVIRGQKIVLEAEMTIQTIMEKLQSYKTRVALNFEGVQYQLGDFQLRVGKVVPMNSESLRGIIMEMEYVPISSLDKSRQIMEEFFDIWQEAVSKRSLPGHFMHIEPNFAEFGLSDHYSPQHTAIQYATIMAQLIATAQSVQSVRN
;
A
#
# COMPACT_ATOMS: atom_id res chain seq x y z
N MET A 1 15.20 -7.64 -7.70
CA MET A 1 14.19 -6.61 -7.38
C MET A 1 14.59 -5.89 -6.11
N PRO A 2 14.50 -4.57 -6.04
CA PRO A 2 14.76 -3.84 -4.80
C PRO A 2 13.78 -4.26 -3.68
N VAL A 3 14.21 -4.20 -2.42
CA VAL A 3 13.35 -4.48 -1.26
C VAL A 3 12.56 -3.22 -0.93
N LYS A 4 11.27 -3.37 -0.66
CA LYS A 4 10.39 -2.24 -0.33
C LYS A 4 9.64 -2.47 0.96
N TRP A 5 9.53 -1.43 1.79
CA TRP A 5 8.61 -1.33 2.89
C TRP A 5 7.52 -0.32 2.56
N VAL A 6 6.27 -0.70 2.80
CA VAL A 6 5.14 0.19 2.65
C VAL A 6 4.65 0.60 4.03
N LEU A 7 4.63 1.90 4.27
CA LEU A 7 4.32 2.54 5.54
C LEU A 7 3.03 3.34 5.40
N HIS A 8 2.22 3.39 6.44
CA HIS A 8 1.03 4.24 6.47
C HIS A 8 1.07 5.21 7.64
N TRP A 9 0.50 6.39 7.44
CA TRP A 9 0.37 7.38 8.50
C TRP A 9 -0.75 6.99 9.46
N GLN A 10 -0.40 6.83 10.73
CA GLN A 10 -1.34 6.67 11.82
C GLN A 10 -1.52 8.04 12.51
N PRO A 11 -2.67 8.71 12.35
CA PRO A 11 -2.93 9.97 13.03
C PRO A 11 -3.15 9.76 14.53
N ASN A 12 -2.80 10.77 15.33
CA ASN A 12 -3.13 10.77 16.76
C ASN A 12 -4.65 10.74 16.97
N ALA A 13 -5.09 10.23 18.12
CA ALA A 13 -6.50 10.19 18.49
C ALA A 13 -7.17 11.57 18.34
N GLY A 14 -8.32 11.62 17.67
CA GLY A 14 -9.04 12.87 17.40
C GLY A 14 -8.49 13.70 16.23
N THR A 15 -7.40 13.30 15.58
CA THR A 15 -6.83 14.00 14.42
C THR A 15 -7.18 13.28 13.12
N THR A 16 -7.47 14.04 12.06
CA THR A 16 -7.67 13.50 10.71
C THR A 16 -6.50 13.84 9.80
N VAL A 17 -6.18 12.92 8.89
CA VAL A 17 -5.21 13.18 7.82
C VAL A 17 -5.65 14.36 6.96
N ASN A 18 -4.70 15.21 6.56
CA ASN A 18 -4.95 16.35 5.68
C ASN A 18 -3.72 16.60 4.77
N SER A 19 -3.88 17.49 3.79
CA SER A 19 -2.80 17.81 2.83
C SER A 19 -1.63 18.56 3.48
N GLN A 20 -1.82 19.23 4.61
CA GLN A 20 -0.74 19.92 5.31
C GLN A 20 0.25 18.91 5.89
N ILE A 21 -0.24 17.84 6.53
CA ILE A 21 0.61 16.73 7.03
C ILE A 21 1.40 16.12 5.86
N LEU A 22 0.75 15.87 4.71
CA LEU A 22 1.42 15.34 3.52
C LEU A 22 2.55 16.25 3.02
N ASN A 23 2.32 17.57 3.01
CA ASN A 23 3.33 18.54 2.58
C ASN A 23 4.52 18.59 3.55
N GLU A 24 4.28 18.59 4.86
CA GLU A 24 5.33 18.54 5.88
C GLU A 24 6.14 17.25 5.80
N VAL A 25 5.48 16.10 5.63
CA VAL A 25 6.15 14.82 5.39
C VAL A 25 7.02 14.88 4.13
N SER A 26 6.52 15.46 3.04
CA SER A 26 7.29 15.61 1.81
C SER A 26 8.52 16.51 2.01
N GLN A 27 8.39 17.59 2.78
CA GLN A 27 9.52 18.45 3.16
C GLN A 27 10.52 17.75 4.09
N CYS A 28 10.08 16.80 4.92
CA CYS A 28 11.00 16.00 5.73
C CYS A 28 11.93 15.17 4.84
N VAL A 29 11.40 14.58 3.77
CA VAL A 29 12.21 13.82 2.81
C VAL A 29 13.25 14.72 2.15
N GLU A 30 12.87 15.94 1.76
CA GLU A 30 13.79 16.92 1.20
C GLU A 30 14.87 17.35 2.22
N SER A 31 14.53 17.44 3.50
CA SER A 31 15.47 17.83 4.57
C SER A 31 16.56 16.79 4.87
N ILE A 32 16.32 15.52 4.51
CA ILE A 32 17.32 14.44 4.59
C ILE A 32 18.03 14.22 3.23
N ASN A 33 18.07 15.27 2.39
CA ASN A 33 18.69 15.29 1.06
C ASN A 33 17.96 14.47 -0.02
N GLY A 34 16.65 14.28 0.11
CA GLY A 34 15.81 13.69 -0.93
C GLY A 34 15.73 14.54 -2.18
N VAL A 35 16.17 13.99 -3.31
CA VAL A 35 16.07 14.63 -4.63
C VAL A 35 14.81 14.16 -5.34
N LYS A 36 13.93 15.10 -5.68
CA LYS A 36 12.68 14.79 -6.38
C LYS A 36 12.93 14.30 -7.81
N GLU A 37 12.46 13.10 -8.13
CA GLU A 37 12.66 12.49 -9.45
C GLU A 37 11.39 12.45 -10.31
N GLY A 38 10.20 12.42 -9.70
CA GLY A 38 8.98 12.27 -10.48
C GLY A 38 7.72 12.07 -9.67
N ARG A 39 6.68 11.62 -10.36
CA ARG A 39 5.39 11.23 -9.77
C ARG A 39 5.21 9.74 -9.90
N TRP A 40 4.50 9.15 -8.95
CA TRP A 40 4.15 7.75 -8.98
C TRP A 40 2.65 7.58 -8.73
N LYS A 41 2.10 6.51 -9.29
CA LYS A 41 0.70 6.12 -9.09
C LYS A 41 0.56 4.61 -9.06
N ALA A 42 -0.16 4.11 -8.07
CA ALA A 42 -0.62 2.72 -8.01
C ALA A 42 -2.13 2.69 -7.74
N THR A 43 -2.82 1.68 -8.28
CA THR A 43 -4.26 1.53 -8.08
C THR A 43 -4.56 0.17 -7.46
N LEU A 44 -5.25 0.19 -6.32
CA LEU A 44 -5.70 -1.00 -5.61
C LEU A 44 -7.22 -1.06 -5.66
N THR A 45 -7.74 -2.21 -6.05
CA THR A 45 -9.18 -2.45 -6.23
C THR A 45 -9.63 -3.60 -5.34
N PHE A 46 -10.71 -3.39 -4.59
CA PHE A 46 -11.36 -4.40 -3.76
C PHE A 46 -12.57 -4.96 -4.49
N TYR A 47 -12.51 -6.26 -4.75
CA TYR A 47 -13.51 -7.00 -5.50
C TYR A 47 -14.41 -7.81 -4.57
N LYS A 48 -15.70 -7.83 -4.89
CA LYS A 48 -16.73 -8.67 -4.27
C LYS A 48 -17.36 -9.58 -5.31
N PRO A 49 -17.62 -10.87 -5.01
CA PRO A 49 -18.31 -11.77 -5.91
C PRO A 49 -19.74 -11.28 -6.14
N MET A 50 -20.19 -11.43 -7.38
CA MET A 50 -21.59 -11.27 -7.78
C MET A 50 -22.26 -12.63 -7.73
N LEU A 51 -22.70 -13.03 -6.53
CA LEU A 51 -23.41 -14.30 -6.34
C LEU A 51 -24.84 -14.16 -6.87
N LYS A 52 -25.17 -14.86 -7.96
CA LYS A 52 -26.54 -14.96 -8.47
C LYS A 52 -27.35 -16.03 -7.72
N GLU A 53 -26.70 -17.02 -7.12
CA GLU A 53 -27.32 -18.13 -6.37
C GLU A 53 -26.65 -18.35 -5.01
N GLN A 54 -27.45 -18.54 -3.96
CA GLN A 54 -26.98 -18.72 -2.57
C GLN A 54 -26.19 -20.04 -2.36
N ALA A 55 -26.28 -21.00 -3.29
CA ALA A 55 -25.63 -22.30 -3.19
C ALA A 55 -24.10 -22.26 -3.37
N ALA A 56 -23.54 -21.23 -4.06
CA ALA A 56 -22.13 -21.15 -4.39
C ALA A 56 -21.25 -20.39 -3.36
N LEU A 57 -21.78 -20.13 -2.15
CA LEU A 57 -21.14 -19.33 -1.09
C LEU A 57 -19.81 -19.91 -0.56
N GLY A 58 -19.50 -21.17 -0.88
CA GLY A 58 -18.29 -21.88 -0.47
C GLY A 58 -17.26 -22.12 -1.58
N GLU A 59 -17.61 -21.95 -2.86
CA GLU A 59 -16.70 -22.28 -3.98
C GLU A 59 -15.79 -21.11 -4.38
N PHE A 60 -16.20 -19.87 -4.10
CA PHE A 60 -15.47 -18.68 -4.54
C PHE A 60 -14.83 -17.92 -3.38
N PRO A 61 -13.63 -17.33 -3.57
CA PRO A 61 -13.06 -16.40 -2.61
C PRO A 61 -14.02 -15.22 -2.40
N ARG A 62 -14.47 -15.04 -1.15
CA ARG A 62 -15.55 -14.12 -0.81
C ARG A 62 -15.22 -12.66 -1.07
N ASP A 63 -13.97 -12.26 -0.98
CA ASP A 63 -13.49 -10.91 -1.23
C ASP A 63 -11.98 -11.02 -1.53
N PHE A 64 -11.50 -10.30 -2.53
CA PHE A 64 -10.06 -10.22 -2.82
C PHE A 64 -9.66 -8.82 -3.27
N LEU A 65 -8.35 -8.56 -3.20
CA LEU A 65 -7.75 -7.32 -3.65
C LEU A 65 -7.03 -7.56 -4.97
N GLY A 66 -7.10 -6.58 -5.87
CA GLY A 66 -6.31 -6.51 -7.08
C GLY A 66 -5.46 -5.25 -7.08
N ILE A 67 -4.22 -5.33 -7.56
CA ILE A 67 -3.31 -4.17 -7.62
C ILE A 67 -2.50 -4.16 -8.92
N SER A 68 -2.41 -2.97 -9.50
CA SER A 68 -1.43 -2.65 -10.54
C SER A 68 -0.25 -1.91 -9.91
N LEU A 69 0.96 -2.37 -10.23
CA LEU A 69 2.21 -1.79 -9.75
C LEU A 69 2.88 -1.01 -10.89
N PRO A 70 3.39 0.21 -10.65
CA PRO A 70 3.97 1.05 -11.71
C PRO A 70 5.23 0.43 -12.33
N GLU A 71 5.97 -0.40 -11.59
CA GLU A 71 7.18 -1.06 -12.05
C GLU A 71 6.91 -2.15 -13.10
N LEU A 72 5.70 -2.74 -13.07
CA LEU A 72 5.28 -3.81 -13.98
C LEU A 72 3.88 -3.50 -14.55
N PRO A 73 3.77 -2.55 -15.49
CA PRO A 73 2.48 -2.05 -15.99
C PRO A 73 1.65 -3.10 -16.74
N ASN A 74 2.28 -4.19 -17.20
CA ASN A 74 1.60 -5.28 -17.91
C ASN A 74 1.10 -6.38 -16.97
N LYS A 75 1.36 -6.27 -15.66
CA LYS A 75 1.02 -7.28 -14.65
C LYS A 75 -0.06 -6.78 -13.71
N TYR A 76 -0.85 -7.71 -13.23
CA TYR A 76 -1.87 -7.48 -12.22
C TYR A 76 -1.76 -8.53 -11.13
N TYR A 77 -1.82 -8.11 -9.88
CA TYR A 77 -1.66 -9.01 -8.74
C TYR A 77 -2.96 -9.12 -7.97
N PHE A 78 -3.35 -10.34 -7.63
CA PHE A 78 -4.47 -10.60 -6.74
C PHE A 78 -3.97 -11.06 -5.38
N VAL A 79 -4.58 -10.55 -4.31
CA VAL A 79 -4.31 -10.95 -2.94
C VAL A 79 -5.61 -11.39 -2.27
N ILE A 80 -5.68 -12.67 -1.92
CA ILE A 80 -6.79 -13.27 -1.19
C ILE A 80 -6.33 -13.51 0.26
N ARG A 81 -6.53 -12.51 1.12
CA ARG A 81 -5.97 -12.49 2.48
C ARG A 81 -6.47 -13.65 3.36
N GLY A 82 -7.72 -14.06 3.21
CA GLY A 82 -8.31 -15.14 4.01
C GLY A 82 -7.67 -16.50 3.75
N GLN A 83 -7.28 -16.76 2.50
CA GLN A 83 -6.68 -18.01 2.03
C GLN A 83 -5.15 -17.93 1.95
N LYS A 84 -4.57 -16.75 2.25
CA LYS A 84 -3.13 -16.48 2.11
C LYS A 84 -2.60 -16.79 0.71
N ILE A 85 -3.36 -16.39 -0.31
CA ILE A 85 -2.99 -16.59 -1.70
C ILE A 85 -2.61 -15.24 -2.33
N VAL A 86 -1.51 -15.24 -3.06
CA VAL A 86 -1.12 -14.15 -3.98
C VAL A 86 -0.94 -14.72 -5.38
N LEU A 87 -1.57 -14.10 -6.37
CA LEU A 87 -1.52 -14.53 -7.78
C LEU A 87 -1.01 -13.40 -8.65
N GLU A 88 -0.17 -13.75 -9.62
CA GLU A 88 0.20 -12.86 -10.72
C GLU A 88 -0.62 -13.23 -11.96
N ALA A 89 -1.13 -12.22 -12.65
CA ALA A 89 -1.82 -12.34 -13.92
C ALA A 89 -1.35 -11.23 -14.87
N GLU A 90 -1.70 -11.36 -16.16
CA GLU A 90 -1.58 -10.24 -17.09
C GLU A 90 -2.67 -9.20 -16.83
N MET A 91 -2.41 -7.93 -17.18
CA MET A 91 -3.35 -6.83 -17.00
C MET A 91 -4.73 -7.08 -17.66
N THR A 92 -4.76 -7.86 -18.75
CA THR A 92 -5.97 -8.25 -19.49
C THR A 92 -7.00 -9.01 -18.64
N ILE A 93 -6.59 -9.58 -17.50
CA ILE A 93 -7.50 -10.26 -16.57
C ILE A 93 -8.63 -9.34 -16.06
N GLN A 94 -8.38 -8.03 -15.96
CA GLN A 94 -9.40 -7.07 -15.55
C GLN A 94 -10.58 -7.05 -16.53
N THR A 95 -10.30 -7.04 -17.84
CA THR A 95 -11.32 -7.10 -18.89
C THR A 95 -12.06 -8.43 -18.89
N ILE A 96 -11.36 -9.53 -18.60
CA ILE A 96 -11.99 -10.85 -18.48
C ILE A 96 -12.98 -10.86 -17.31
N MET A 97 -12.58 -10.40 -16.13
CA MET A 97 -13.46 -10.33 -14.95
C MET A 97 -14.69 -9.43 -15.19
N GLU A 98 -14.49 -8.30 -15.86
CA GLU A 98 -15.57 -7.39 -16.23
C GLU A 98 -16.58 -8.04 -17.17
N LYS A 99 -16.11 -8.73 -18.22
CA LYS A 99 -16.97 -9.47 -19.18
C LYS A 99 -17.71 -10.62 -18.52
N LEU A 100 -17.05 -11.38 -17.65
CA LEU A 100 -17.66 -12.50 -16.94
C LEU A 100 -18.66 -12.05 -15.87
N GLN A 101 -18.59 -10.78 -15.42
CA GLN A 101 -19.41 -10.22 -14.35
C GLN A 101 -19.41 -11.09 -13.08
N SER A 102 -18.34 -11.84 -12.84
CA SER A 102 -18.23 -12.72 -11.67
C SER A 102 -17.93 -11.94 -10.40
N TYR A 103 -17.25 -10.80 -10.53
CA TYR A 103 -16.88 -9.92 -9.44
C TYR A 103 -17.19 -8.47 -9.79
N LYS A 104 -17.64 -7.71 -8.80
CA LYS A 104 -17.82 -6.26 -8.89
C LYS A 104 -16.78 -5.53 -8.06
N THR A 105 -16.29 -4.43 -8.60
CA THR A 105 -15.50 -3.46 -7.85
C THR A 105 -16.38 -2.82 -6.79
N ARG A 106 -16.00 -2.95 -5.51
CA ARG A 106 -16.68 -2.27 -4.40
C ARG A 106 -15.98 -0.98 -4.01
N VAL A 107 -14.65 -1.00 -3.93
CA VAL A 107 -13.82 0.16 -3.59
C VAL A 107 -12.58 0.12 -4.47
N ALA A 108 -12.19 1.25 -5.05
CA ALA A 108 -10.88 1.40 -5.68
C ALA A 108 -10.18 2.61 -5.05
N LEU A 109 -8.93 2.46 -4.66
CA LEU A 109 -8.09 3.51 -4.11
C LEU A 109 -6.91 3.76 -5.05
N ASN A 110 -6.63 5.04 -5.29
CA ASN A 110 -5.43 5.50 -5.95
C ASN A 110 -4.44 5.95 -4.88
N PHE A 111 -3.22 5.44 -5.01
CA PHE A 111 -2.05 5.88 -4.28
C PHE A 111 -1.27 6.77 -5.22
N GLU A 112 -1.17 8.06 -4.91
CA GLU A 112 -0.59 9.06 -5.81
C GLU A 112 0.36 9.94 -5.05
N GLY A 113 1.53 10.19 -5.60
CA GLY A 113 2.53 10.96 -4.88
C GLY A 113 3.76 11.33 -5.67
N VAL A 114 4.81 11.67 -4.93
CA VAL A 114 6.10 12.11 -5.43
C VAL A 114 7.15 11.06 -5.08
N GLN A 115 8.06 10.83 -6.01
CA GLN A 115 9.23 9.97 -5.85
C GLN A 115 10.47 10.81 -5.57
N TYR A 116 11.27 10.36 -4.64
CA TYR A 116 12.51 10.97 -4.18
C TYR A 116 13.65 9.94 -4.20
N GLN A 117 14.84 10.36 -4.60
CA GLN A 117 16.06 9.56 -4.58
C GLN A 117 16.97 10.00 -3.42
N LEU A 118 17.49 9.03 -2.67
CA LEU A 118 18.35 9.21 -1.51
C LEU A 118 19.47 8.17 -1.53
N GLY A 119 20.47 8.37 -2.38
CA GLY A 119 21.58 7.41 -2.53
C GLY A 119 21.07 6.04 -2.98
N ASP A 120 21.26 5.02 -2.15
CA ASP A 120 20.79 3.64 -2.38
C ASP A 120 19.30 3.44 -2.07
N PHE A 121 18.63 4.46 -1.53
CA PHE A 121 17.22 4.45 -1.21
C PHE A 121 16.39 5.26 -2.18
N GLN A 122 15.16 4.80 -2.39
CA GLN A 122 14.12 5.51 -3.11
C GLN A 122 12.90 5.62 -2.21
N LEU A 123 12.40 6.85 -2.02
CA LEU A 123 11.22 7.13 -1.22
C LEU A 123 10.06 7.57 -2.11
N ARG A 124 8.88 7.02 -1.88
CA ARG A 124 7.65 7.46 -2.55
C ARG A 124 6.64 7.90 -1.51
N VAL A 125 6.39 9.20 -1.40
CA VAL A 125 5.42 9.76 -0.45
C VAL A 125 4.16 10.17 -1.20
N GLY A 126 2.99 9.77 -0.71
CA GLY A 126 1.74 10.00 -1.43
C GLY A 126 0.50 10.04 -0.57
N LYS A 127 -0.57 10.52 -1.21
CA LYS A 127 -1.94 10.46 -0.69
C LYS A 127 -2.63 9.17 -1.14
N VAL A 128 -3.54 8.70 -0.31
CA VAL A 128 -4.50 7.67 -0.65
C VAL A 128 -5.86 8.32 -0.87
N VAL A 129 -6.40 8.23 -2.07
CA VAL A 129 -7.71 8.81 -2.44
C VAL A 129 -8.59 7.76 -3.10
N PRO A 130 -9.92 7.74 -2.84
CA PRO A 130 -10.84 6.90 -3.59
C PRO A 130 -10.84 7.28 -5.07
N MET A 131 -10.98 6.31 -5.95
CA MET A 131 -10.94 6.54 -7.40
C MET A 131 -12.01 7.53 -7.89
N ASN A 132 -13.11 7.67 -7.16
CA ASN A 132 -14.25 8.53 -7.48
C ASN A 132 -14.37 9.76 -6.55
N SER A 133 -13.35 10.08 -5.73
CA SER A 133 -13.38 11.28 -4.88
C SER A 133 -11.98 11.81 -4.59
N GLU A 134 -11.84 13.12 -4.47
CA GLU A 134 -10.59 13.75 -3.99
C GLU A 134 -10.42 13.72 -2.45
N SER A 135 -11.31 13.03 -1.74
CA SER A 135 -11.22 12.94 -0.27
C SER A 135 -9.99 12.14 0.15
N LEU A 136 -9.10 12.78 0.91
CA LEU A 136 -7.91 12.15 1.47
C LEU A 136 -8.33 11.08 2.50
N ARG A 137 -7.93 9.82 2.26
CA ARG A 137 -8.19 8.69 3.16
C ARG A 137 -7.00 8.29 3.99
N GLY A 138 -5.80 8.64 3.54
CA GLY A 138 -4.57 8.30 4.24
C GLY A 138 -3.35 8.91 3.57
N ILE A 139 -2.23 8.83 4.26
CA ILE A 139 -0.90 9.16 3.73
C ILE A 139 -0.09 7.87 3.75
N ILE A 140 0.62 7.60 2.66
CA ILE A 140 1.46 6.43 2.47
C ILE A 140 2.89 6.86 2.18
N MET A 141 3.84 6.04 2.60
CA MET A 141 5.23 6.14 2.19
C MET A 141 5.72 4.76 1.75
N GLU A 142 6.27 4.66 0.55
CA GLU A 142 7.11 3.52 0.19
C GLU A 142 8.56 3.89 0.46
N MET A 143 9.28 2.97 1.08
CA MET A 143 10.71 3.04 1.31
C MET A 143 11.36 1.86 0.61
N GLU A 144 12.21 2.11 -0.36
CA GLU A 144 12.75 1.09 -1.25
C GLU A 144 14.29 1.12 -1.20
N TYR A 145 14.89 0.01 -0.80
CA TYR A 145 16.34 -0.18 -0.81
C TYR A 145 16.74 -0.93 -2.10
N VAL A 146 17.47 -0.22 -2.95
CA VAL A 146 17.75 -0.63 -4.33
C VAL A 146 18.75 -1.79 -4.48
N PRO A 147 19.85 -1.86 -3.70
CA PRO A 147 20.97 -2.75 -4.01
C PRO A 147 20.72 -4.25 -3.94
N ILE A 148 19.78 -4.72 -3.11
CA ILE A 148 19.58 -6.15 -2.85
C ILE A 148 18.10 -6.54 -2.88
N SER A 149 17.86 -7.84 -2.98
CA SER A 149 16.52 -8.45 -3.00
C SER A 149 16.24 -9.36 -1.82
N SER A 150 17.16 -9.49 -0.87
CA SER A 150 16.98 -10.36 0.31
C SER A 150 16.38 -9.55 1.44
N LEU A 151 15.19 -9.93 1.89
CA LEU A 151 14.49 -9.29 3.00
C LEU A 151 15.36 -9.30 4.25
N ASP A 152 15.86 -10.47 4.64
CA ASP A 152 16.65 -10.67 5.85
C ASP A 152 17.96 -9.88 5.83
N LYS A 153 18.67 -9.87 4.69
CA LYS A 153 19.93 -9.10 4.57
C LYS A 153 19.68 -7.59 4.55
N SER A 154 18.52 -7.14 4.06
CA SER A 154 18.16 -5.72 4.00
C SER A 154 17.60 -5.18 5.31
N ARG A 155 17.08 -6.05 6.20
CA ARG A 155 16.29 -5.67 7.38
C ARG A 155 17.01 -4.61 8.23
N GLN A 156 18.25 -4.86 8.62
CA GLN A 156 19.01 -3.92 9.45
C GLN A 156 19.14 -2.53 8.80
N ILE A 157 19.49 -2.49 7.52
CA ILE A 157 19.67 -1.22 6.78
C ILE A 157 18.32 -0.48 6.63
N MET A 158 17.23 -1.22 6.42
CA MET A 158 15.87 -0.67 6.35
C MET A 158 15.42 -0.11 7.71
N GLU A 159 15.71 -0.79 8.82
CA GLU A 159 15.43 -0.34 10.19
C GLU A 159 16.22 0.92 10.53
N GLU A 160 17.54 0.93 10.28
CA GLU A 160 18.40 2.09 10.52
C GLU A 160 17.92 3.33 9.73
N PHE A 161 17.54 3.16 8.47
CA PHE A 161 16.99 4.25 7.68
C PHE A 161 15.62 4.69 8.20
N PHE A 162 14.77 3.76 8.63
CA PHE A 162 13.47 4.09 9.22
C PHE A 162 13.62 4.90 10.51
N ASP A 163 14.62 4.61 11.34
CA ASP A 163 14.93 5.38 12.55
C ASP A 163 15.37 6.82 12.22
N ILE A 164 16.25 6.99 11.22
CA ILE A 164 16.65 8.32 10.72
C ILE A 164 15.43 9.09 10.23
N TRP A 165 14.53 8.43 9.49
CA TRP A 165 13.29 9.01 9.03
C TRP A 165 12.38 9.44 10.19
N GLN A 166 12.19 8.59 11.19
CA GLN A 166 11.38 8.92 12.37
C GLN A 166 11.96 10.14 13.12
N GLU A 167 13.28 10.22 13.25
CA GLU A 167 13.94 11.38 13.87
C GLU A 167 13.71 12.67 13.06
N ALA A 168 13.76 12.60 11.73
CA ALA A 168 13.47 13.76 10.87
C ALA A 168 12.02 14.23 11.02
N VAL A 169 11.07 13.31 11.09
CA VAL A 169 9.64 13.63 11.26
C VAL A 169 9.32 14.16 12.66
N SER A 170 9.96 13.63 13.71
CA SER A 170 9.70 14.03 15.10
C SER A 170 10.03 15.51 15.33
N LYS A 171 11.04 16.05 14.63
CA LYS A 171 11.42 17.48 14.62
C LYS A 171 10.30 18.40 14.12
N ARG A 172 9.32 17.90 13.36
CA ARG A 172 8.17 18.68 12.84
C ARG A 172 6.93 18.67 13.75
N SER A 173 6.94 17.89 14.84
CA SER A 173 5.81 17.79 15.79
C SER A 173 4.46 17.49 15.11
N LEU A 174 4.45 16.62 14.11
CA LEU A 174 3.24 16.27 13.36
C LEU A 174 2.29 15.41 14.22
N PRO A 175 0.96 15.52 14.04
CA PRO A 175 -0.02 14.82 14.86
C PRO A 175 -0.24 13.37 14.37
N GLY A 176 0.79 12.55 14.51
CA GLY A 176 0.82 11.14 14.14
C GLY A 176 2.23 10.65 13.83
N HIS A 177 2.33 9.40 13.38
CA HIS A 177 3.59 8.82 12.95
C HIS A 177 3.37 7.80 11.83
N PHE A 178 4.44 7.45 11.11
CA PHE A 178 4.41 6.33 10.19
C PHE A 178 4.48 5.01 10.92
N MET A 179 3.72 4.04 10.44
CA MET A 179 3.71 2.67 10.94
C MET A 179 4.08 1.70 9.84
N HIS A 180 5.10 0.88 10.13
CA HIS A 180 5.43 -0.30 9.35
C HIS A 180 4.67 -1.50 9.91
N ILE A 181 3.96 -2.22 9.04
CA ILE A 181 3.30 -3.48 9.38
C ILE A 181 3.86 -4.54 8.45
N GLU A 182 4.86 -5.27 8.91
CA GLU A 182 5.48 -6.36 8.16
C GLU A 182 4.49 -7.52 8.02
N PRO A 183 4.05 -7.87 6.80
CA PRO A 183 3.23 -9.06 6.59
C PRO A 183 4.06 -10.32 6.78
N ASN A 184 3.44 -11.39 7.29
CA ASN A 184 4.07 -12.70 7.28
C ASN A 184 4.05 -13.28 5.85
N PHE A 185 5.09 -13.01 5.07
CA PHE A 185 5.19 -13.44 3.67
C PHE A 185 5.22 -14.97 3.51
N ALA A 186 5.77 -15.69 4.50
CA ALA A 186 5.83 -17.15 4.48
C ALA A 186 4.44 -17.79 4.51
N GLU A 187 3.44 -17.16 5.14
CA GLU A 187 2.05 -17.65 5.09
C GLU A 187 1.47 -17.64 3.68
N PHE A 188 1.99 -16.76 2.81
CA PHE A 188 1.60 -16.69 1.39
C PHE A 188 2.48 -17.57 0.49
N GLY A 189 3.36 -18.38 1.08
CA GLY A 189 4.29 -19.24 0.35
C GLY A 189 5.45 -18.47 -0.32
N LEU A 190 5.71 -17.24 0.10
CA LEU A 190 6.81 -16.44 -0.44
C LEU A 190 8.10 -16.65 0.36
N SER A 191 9.23 -16.66 -0.35
CA SER A 191 10.59 -16.79 0.20
C SER A 191 11.21 -15.43 0.56
N ASP A 192 12.40 -15.44 1.17
CA ASP A 192 13.21 -14.24 1.44
C ASP A 192 13.52 -13.38 0.20
N HIS A 193 13.54 -13.98 -1.00
CA HIS A 193 13.78 -13.23 -2.23
C HIS A 193 12.58 -12.34 -2.60
N TYR A 194 12.76 -11.04 -2.41
CA TYR A 194 11.77 -10.01 -2.67
C TYR A 194 11.30 -10.01 -4.13
N SER A 195 9.99 -9.91 -4.29
CA SER A 195 9.29 -9.96 -5.57
C SER A 195 8.10 -9.00 -5.56
N PRO A 196 7.53 -8.65 -6.72
CA PRO A 196 6.33 -7.81 -6.79
C PRO A 196 5.14 -8.32 -5.96
N GLN A 197 5.04 -9.64 -5.76
CA GLN A 197 4.00 -10.25 -4.92
C GLN A 197 4.12 -9.80 -3.45
N HIS A 198 5.34 -9.57 -2.95
CA HIS A 198 5.57 -9.02 -1.62
C HIS A 198 4.99 -7.60 -1.50
N THR A 199 5.26 -6.76 -2.51
CA THR A 199 4.68 -5.40 -2.59
C THR A 199 3.15 -5.46 -2.59
N ALA A 200 2.55 -6.35 -3.41
CA ALA A 200 1.11 -6.52 -3.46
C ALA A 200 0.50 -6.89 -2.09
N ILE A 201 1.15 -7.78 -1.33
CA ILE A 201 0.70 -8.17 0.02
C ILE A 201 0.81 -7.00 1.00
N GLN A 202 1.88 -6.20 0.93
CA GLN A 202 2.03 -5.02 1.79
C GLN A 202 0.92 -3.99 1.55
N TYR A 203 0.63 -3.66 0.29
CA TYR A 203 -0.50 -2.80 -0.06
C TYR A 203 -1.84 -3.36 0.42
N ALA A 204 -2.04 -4.67 0.28
CA ALA A 204 -3.24 -5.33 0.76
C ALA A 204 -3.40 -5.26 2.29
N THR A 205 -2.28 -5.29 3.01
CA THR A 205 -2.23 -5.18 4.47
C THR A 205 -2.58 -3.76 4.93
N ILE A 206 -2.00 -2.74 4.30
CA ILE A 206 -2.31 -1.33 4.60
C ILE A 206 -3.76 -1.00 4.27
N MET A 207 -4.28 -1.49 3.14
CA MET A 207 -5.69 -1.26 2.78
C MET A 207 -6.64 -1.75 3.88
N ALA A 208 -6.37 -2.92 4.45
CA ALA A 208 -7.17 -3.45 5.54
C ALA A 208 -7.17 -2.53 6.77
N GLN A 209 -6.02 -1.93 7.09
CA GLN A 209 -5.89 -0.98 8.20
C GLN A 209 -6.60 0.34 7.92
N LEU A 210 -6.50 0.87 6.69
CA LEU A 210 -7.20 2.08 6.28
C LEU A 210 -8.73 1.90 6.33
N ILE A 211 -9.23 0.73 5.92
CA ILE A 211 -10.66 0.40 6.03
C ILE A 211 -11.07 0.28 7.50
N ALA A 212 -10.30 -0.44 8.33
CA ALA A 212 -10.61 -0.62 9.76
C ALA A 212 -10.67 0.73 10.49
N THR A 213 -9.71 1.62 10.22
CA THR A 213 -9.66 2.97 10.79
C THR A 213 -10.83 3.84 10.31
N ALA A 214 -11.25 3.72 9.06
CA ALA A 214 -12.41 4.45 8.56
C ALA A 214 -13.72 3.98 9.22
N GLN A 215 -13.85 2.69 9.52
CA GLN A 215 -15.02 2.12 10.20
C GLN A 215 -15.10 2.52 11.68
N SER A 216 -13.97 2.55 12.39
CA SER A 216 -13.94 2.98 13.80
C SER A 216 -14.36 4.46 13.95
N VAL A 217 -13.88 5.35 13.08
CA VAL A 217 -14.25 6.77 13.09
C VAL A 217 -15.75 6.98 12.79
N GLN A 218 -16.35 6.15 11.94
CA GLN A 218 -17.80 6.20 11.69
C GLN A 218 -18.63 5.70 12.87
N SER A 219 -18.16 4.68 13.59
CA SER A 219 -18.86 4.15 14.77
C SER A 219 -18.90 5.13 15.96
N VAL A 220 -17.93 6.04 16.07
CA VAL A 220 -17.87 7.06 17.13
C VAL A 220 -18.76 8.28 16.80
N ARG A 221 -19.20 8.43 15.55
CA ARG A 221 -20.05 9.53 15.09
C ARG A 221 -21.55 9.23 15.09
N ASN A 222 -21.95 8.00 15.43
CA ASN A 222 -23.35 7.56 15.50
C ASN A 222 -23.83 7.40 16.94
#